data_AF-A0A382PXT9-F1
#
_entry.id   AF-A0A382PXT9-F1
#
_cell.length_a   1.000
_cell.length_b   1.000
_cell.length_c   1.000
_cell.angle_alpha   90.00
_cell.angle_beta   90.00
_cell.angle_gamma   90.00
#
_symmetry.space_group_name_H-M   'P 1'
#
loop_
_entity.id
_entity.type
_entity.pdbx_description
1 polymer ?
#
loop_
_entity_poly.entity_id
_entity_poly.type
_entity_poly.pdbx_seq_one_letter_code
_entity_poly.pdbx_strand_id
1 'polypeptide(L)'
;MANSTNKIAIKLSSVIDDLKHPIENESYRSKCKEILDLEGVLVLKDFLHSSAIDWILSEAKDQEHLAYYCTNKHNVYLEPSDESLSLNHARNRTVVSSKGCITDNQVPIHSPLRTLYDSEQFKDFLCSVLDEKALYKYDDNLSSINIHYANE
;
A
#
# COMPACT_ATOMS: atom_id res chain seq x y z
N MET A 1 -33.44 -18.37 11.71
CA MET A 1 -32.11 -18.92 12.09
C MET A 1 -31.08 -17.88 11.69
N ALA A 2 -30.61 -17.09 12.64
CA ALA A 2 -29.58 -16.07 12.40
C ALA A 2 -28.21 -16.76 12.48
N ASN A 3 -27.52 -16.88 11.35
CA ASN A 3 -26.12 -17.30 11.35
C ASN A 3 -25.28 -16.14 11.91
N SER A 4 -25.09 -16.16 13.23
CA SER A 4 -24.08 -15.38 13.92
C SER A 4 -22.71 -15.94 13.56
N THR A 5 -22.17 -15.57 12.40
CA THR A 5 -20.74 -15.71 12.13
C THR A 5 -20.02 -14.79 13.12
N ASN A 6 -19.50 -15.38 14.19
CA ASN A 6 -18.55 -14.72 15.09
C ASN A 6 -17.39 -14.19 14.25
N LYS A 7 -17.41 -12.89 13.96
CA LYS A 7 -16.35 -12.15 13.28
C LYS A 7 -15.14 -12.13 14.20
N ILE A 8 -14.17 -13.01 13.95
CA ILE A 8 -12.85 -12.89 14.57
C ILE A 8 -12.14 -11.77 13.81
N ALA A 9 -12.19 -10.55 14.36
CA ALA A 9 -11.36 -9.47 13.89
C ALA A 9 -9.90 -9.79 14.23
N ILE A 10 -9.03 -9.75 13.23
CA ILE A 10 -7.59 -9.87 13.43
C ILE A 10 -7.14 -8.63 14.20
N LYS A 11 -6.31 -8.80 15.23
CA LYS A 11 -5.77 -7.68 16.00
C LYS A 11 -4.59 -7.06 15.25
N LEU A 12 -4.45 -5.74 15.30
CA LEU A 12 -3.30 -5.05 14.71
C LEU A 12 -1.96 -5.62 15.21
N SER A 13 -1.85 -5.94 16.50
CA SER A 13 -0.66 -6.55 17.11
C SER A 13 -0.31 -7.95 16.59
N SER A 14 -1.16 -8.57 15.76
CA SER A 14 -0.84 -9.81 15.05
C SER A 14 -0.37 -9.59 13.62
N VAL A 15 -0.42 -8.33 13.15
CA VAL A 15 0.00 -7.89 11.82
C VAL A 15 1.32 -7.14 11.86
N ILE A 16 1.50 -6.28 12.87
CA ILE A 16 2.68 -5.41 13.02
C ILE A 16 3.57 -5.84 14.18
N ASP A 17 4.87 -5.57 14.08
CA ASP A 17 5.84 -5.71 15.18
C ASP A 17 5.77 -4.47 16.10
N ASP A 18 4.86 -4.51 17.07
CA ASP A 18 4.62 -3.44 18.04
C ASP A 18 5.73 -3.28 19.08
N LEU A 19 6.56 -4.31 19.28
CA LEU A 19 7.74 -4.26 20.14
C LEU A 19 8.85 -3.43 19.49
N LYS A 20 9.08 -3.65 18.20
CA LYS A 20 10.08 -2.89 17.42
C LYS A 20 9.57 -1.51 17.03
N HIS A 21 8.26 -1.40 16.77
CA HIS A 21 7.58 -0.19 16.37
C HIS A 21 6.44 0.13 17.34
N PRO A 22 6.74 0.69 18.53
CA PRO A 22 5.73 1.03 19.52
C PRO A 22 4.93 2.26 19.08
N ILE A 23 4.04 2.10 18.11
CA ILE A 23 3.32 3.18 17.42
C ILE A 23 2.39 4.00 18.32
N GLU A 24 2.04 3.51 19.52
CA GLU A 24 1.28 4.26 20.53
C GLU A 24 2.17 5.09 21.47
N ASN A 25 3.50 4.93 21.40
CA ASN A 25 4.44 5.66 22.24
C ASN A 25 4.75 7.05 21.65
N GLU A 26 4.53 8.10 22.45
CA GLU A 26 4.74 9.50 22.03
C GLU A 26 6.19 9.85 21.67
N SER A 27 7.17 9.29 22.38
CA SER A 27 8.58 9.52 22.05
C SER A 27 8.95 8.84 20.73
N TYR A 28 8.40 7.67 20.45
CA TYR A 28 8.57 6.98 19.18
C TYR A 28 7.93 7.76 18.01
N ARG A 29 6.72 8.28 18.19
CA ARG A 29 6.03 9.16 17.23
C ARG A 29 6.86 10.41 16.92
N SER A 30 7.32 11.10 17.97
CA SER A 30 8.16 12.30 17.84
C SER A 30 9.43 12.02 17.05
N LYS A 31 10.11 10.90 17.35
CA LYS A 31 11.31 10.48 16.62
C LYS A 31 11.02 10.15 15.15
N CYS A 32 9.89 9.50 14.87
CA CYS A 32 9.48 9.20 13.51
C CYS A 32 9.22 10.49 12.71
N LYS A 33 8.55 11.47 13.33
CA LYS A 33 8.32 12.80 12.74
C LYS A 33 9.63 13.53 12.47
N GLU A 34 10.56 13.56 13.43
CA GLU A 34 11.88 14.19 13.25
C GLU A 34 12.64 13.59 12.07
N ILE A 35 12.62 12.26 11.91
CA ILE A 35 13.24 11.58 10.77
C ILE A 35 12.55 11.98 9.46
N LEU A 36 11.21 11.99 9.44
CA LEU A 36 10.45 12.35 8.24
C LEU A 36 10.72 13.80 7.84
N ASP A 37 10.70 14.73 8.79
CA ASP A 37 10.94 16.16 8.55
C ASP A 37 12.37 16.44 8.05
N LEU A 38 13.35 15.66 8.51
CA LEU A 38 14.76 15.80 8.11
C LEU A 38 15.06 15.15 6.75
N GLU A 39 14.60 13.92 6.55
CA GLU A 39 15.00 13.08 5.40
C GLU A 39 13.96 13.10 4.26
N GLY A 40 12.76 13.61 4.52
CA GLY A 40 11.62 13.54 3.59
C GLY A 40 11.01 12.14 3.44
N VAL A 41 11.54 11.15 4.15
CA VAL A 41 11.07 9.76 4.12
C VAL A 41 11.29 9.07 5.47
N LEU A 42 10.34 8.21 5.84
CA LEU A 42 10.43 7.35 7.02
C LEU A 42 10.38 5.88 6.60
N VAL A 43 11.38 5.09 7.00
CA VAL A 43 11.44 3.65 6.73
C VAL A 43 11.19 2.86 8.02
N LEU A 44 10.04 2.21 8.10
CA LEU A 44 9.71 1.27 9.19
C LEU A 44 10.18 -0.14 8.82
N LYS A 45 11.46 -0.43 9.05
CA LYS A 45 12.07 -1.73 8.69
C LYS A 45 11.50 -2.87 9.52
N ASP A 46 11.04 -3.92 8.86
CA ASP A 46 10.40 -5.11 9.49
C ASP A 46 9.15 -4.74 10.30
N PHE A 47 8.38 -3.76 9.80
CA PHE A 47 7.16 -3.32 10.47
C PHE A 47 6.07 -4.38 10.52
N LEU A 48 5.91 -5.16 9.44
CA LEU A 48 4.96 -6.27 9.41
C LEU A 48 5.63 -7.55 9.89
N HIS A 49 4.91 -8.36 10.65
CA HIS A 49 5.35 -9.71 10.97
C HIS A 49 5.46 -10.55 9.70
N SER A 50 6.45 -11.45 9.65
CA SER A 50 6.65 -12.36 8.52
C SER A 50 5.41 -13.20 8.22
N SER A 51 4.69 -13.65 9.25
CA SER A 51 3.43 -14.40 9.11
C SER A 51 2.33 -13.59 8.42
N ALA A 52 2.25 -12.28 8.68
CA ALA A 52 1.31 -11.40 8.01
C ALA A 52 1.71 -11.21 6.55
N ILE A 53 3.00 -11.05 6.26
CA ILE A 53 3.53 -10.97 4.89
C ILE A 53 3.22 -12.27 4.12
N ASP A 54 3.47 -13.44 4.70
CA ASP A 54 3.19 -14.74 4.08
C ASP A 54 1.71 -14.90 3.73
N TRP A 55 0.81 -14.45 4.62
CA TRP A 55 -0.62 -14.47 4.36
C TRP A 55 -0.98 -13.51 3.22
N ILE A 56 -0.51 -12.26 3.26
CA ILE A 56 -0.74 -11.27 2.18
C ILE A 56 -0.27 -11.83 0.82
N LEU A 57 0.87 -12.50 0.78
CA LEU A 57 1.40 -13.11 -0.45
C LEU A 57 0.54 -14.29 -0.92
N SER A 58 0.05 -15.12 0.01
CA SER A 58 -0.84 -16.24 -0.34
C SER A 58 -2.17 -15.75 -0.92
N GLU A 59 -2.83 -14.79 -0.25
CA GLU A 59 -4.11 -14.25 -0.74
C GLU A 59 -3.95 -13.51 -2.07
N ALA A 60 -2.85 -12.76 -2.25
CA ALA A 60 -2.56 -12.08 -3.50
C ALA A 60 -2.39 -13.06 -4.66
N LYS A 61 -1.68 -14.17 -4.45
CA LYS A 61 -1.51 -15.23 -5.47
C LYS A 61 -2.84 -15.89 -5.82
N ASP A 62 -3.64 -16.23 -4.81
CA ASP A 62 -4.96 -16.85 -5.04
C ASP A 62 -5.89 -15.94 -5.85
N GLN A 63 -5.76 -14.62 -5.70
CA GLN A 63 -6.58 -13.61 -6.37
C GLN A 63 -5.98 -13.07 -7.68
N GLU A 64 -4.76 -13.47 -8.06
CA GLU A 64 -4.07 -12.92 -9.23
C GLU A 64 -4.88 -13.08 -10.53
N HIS A 65 -5.63 -14.18 -10.67
CA HIS A 65 -6.50 -14.42 -11.82
C HIS A 65 -7.63 -13.37 -11.98
N LEU A 66 -7.91 -12.57 -10.96
CA LEU A 66 -8.87 -11.46 -10.98
C LEU A 66 -8.23 -10.12 -11.35
N ALA A 67 -6.90 -10.07 -11.47
CA ALA A 67 -6.18 -8.83 -11.73
C ALA A 67 -6.48 -8.31 -13.13
N TYR A 68 -6.73 -7.01 -13.22
CA TYR A 68 -6.82 -6.31 -14.49
C TYR A 68 -5.43 -5.90 -14.94
N TYR A 69 -4.98 -6.41 -16.09
CA TYR A 69 -3.65 -6.15 -16.64
C TYR A 69 -3.69 -5.10 -17.74
N CYS A 70 -2.90 -4.04 -17.55
CA CYS A 70 -2.61 -3.05 -18.58
C CYS A 70 -1.16 -3.18 -19.04
N THR A 71 -0.95 -3.09 -20.35
CA THR A 71 0.38 -2.89 -20.93
C THR A 71 0.40 -1.57 -21.65
N ASN A 72 1.26 -0.66 -21.22
CA ASN A 72 1.40 0.67 -21.79
C ASN A 72 2.79 0.85 -22.37
N LYS A 73 2.85 1.47 -23.55
CA LYS A 73 4.08 1.91 -24.20
C LYS A 73 4.15 3.43 -24.11
N HIS A 74 5.13 3.96 -23.39
CA HIS A 74 5.24 5.40 -23.10
C HIS A 74 6.69 5.87 -23.04
N ASN A 75 6.94 7.18 -23.20
CA ASN A 75 8.22 7.78 -22.84
C ASN A 75 8.19 8.28 -21.38
N VAL A 76 9.32 8.79 -20.88
CA VAL A 76 9.43 9.28 -19.49
C VAL A 76 8.57 10.53 -19.21
N TYR A 77 8.08 11.20 -20.25
CA TYR A 77 7.24 12.40 -20.14
C TYR A 77 5.75 12.10 -20.30
N LEU A 78 5.38 10.86 -20.65
CA LEU A 78 4.00 10.46 -20.98
C LEU A 78 3.37 11.31 -22.11
N GLU A 79 4.20 11.79 -23.04
CA GLU A 79 3.78 12.61 -24.18
C GLU A 79 3.89 11.85 -25.52
N PRO A 80 3.27 12.32 -26.61
CA PRO A 80 3.63 11.90 -27.95
C PRO A 80 5.12 12.11 -28.26
N SER A 81 5.67 11.33 -29.19
CA SER A 81 7.03 11.54 -29.68
C SER A 81 7.14 12.83 -30.51
N ASP A 82 8.33 13.43 -30.51
CA ASP A 82 8.66 14.65 -31.25
C ASP A 82 9.56 14.33 -32.43
N GLU A 83 9.04 14.49 -33.65
CA GLU A 83 9.74 14.14 -34.88
C GLU A 83 11.03 14.98 -35.12
N SER A 84 11.19 16.11 -34.44
CA SER A 84 12.40 16.93 -34.53
C SER A 84 13.58 16.37 -33.74
N LEU A 85 13.34 15.36 -32.88
CA LEU A 85 14.34 14.77 -32.00
C LEU A 85 14.71 13.35 -32.42
N SER A 86 15.92 12.92 -32.06
CA SER A 86 16.36 11.54 -32.34
C SER A 86 15.51 10.52 -31.57
N LEU A 87 15.41 9.29 -32.09
CA LEU A 87 14.69 8.20 -31.41
C LEU A 87 15.29 7.83 -30.04
N ASN A 88 16.58 8.10 -29.83
CA ASN A 88 17.27 7.85 -28.56
C ASN A 88 17.14 9.02 -27.57
N HIS A 89 16.58 10.16 -27.98
CA HIS A 89 16.28 11.26 -27.08
C HIS A 89 15.26 10.82 -26.02
N ALA A 90 15.34 11.31 -24.79
CA ALA A 90 14.44 10.92 -23.70
C ALA A 90 12.95 11.10 -24.04
N ARG A 91 12.63 12.11 -24.87
CA ARG A 91 11.28 12.38 -25.38
C ARG A 91 10.75 11.32 -26.35
N ASN A 92 11.61 10.61 -27.07
CA ASN A 92 11.20 9.64 -28.08
C ASN A 92 11.49 8.20 -27.67
N ARG A 93 12.43 8.00 -26.74
CA ARG A 93 12.77 6.69 -26.21
C ARG A 93 11.60 6.14 -25.43
N THR A 94 11.03 5.06 -25.95
CA THR A 94 9.87 4.42 -25.34
C THR A 94 10.29 3.28 -24.41
N VAL A 95 9.56 3.13 -23.31
CA VAL A 95 9.59 1.99 -22.41
C VAL A 95 8.23 1.30 -22.42
N VAL A 96 8.22 0.02 -22.10
CA VAL A 96 7.00 -0.76 -21.92
C VAL A 96 6.84 -1.02 -20.43
N SER A 97 5.66 -0.72 -19.90
CA SER A 97 5.28 -1.04 -18.54
C SER A 97 4.06 -1.96 -18.56
N SER A 98 4.15 -3.11 -17.89
CA SER A 98 3.01 -3.96 -17.56
C SER A 98 2.61 -3.72 -16.10
N LYS A 99 1.31 -3.73 -15.82
CA LYS A 99 0.79 -3.63 -14.46
C LYS A 99 -0.52 -4.37 -14.34
N GLY A 100 -0.54 -5.42 -13.51
CA GLY A 100 -1.77 -6.02 -13.01
C GLY A 100 -2.22 -5.32 -11.73
N CYS A 101 -3.52 -5.21 -11.50
CA CYS A 101 -4.07 -4.66 -10.27
C CYS A 101 -5.34 -5.40 -9.84
N ILE A 102 -5.44 -5.73 -8.55
CA ILE A 102 -6.73 -5.89 -7.88
C ILE A 102 -6.95 -4.72 -6.92
N THR A 103 -8.22 -4.33 -6.79
CA THR A 103 -8.65 -3.09 -6.12
C THR A 103 -9.32 -3.38 -4.78
N ASP A 104 -9.63 -2.31 -4.03
CA ASP A 104 -10.08 -2.38 -2.63
C ASP A 104 -11.24 -3.34 -2.40
N ASN A 105 -12.22 -3.38 -3.30
CA ASN A 105 -13.39 -4.26 -3.21
C ASN A 105 -13.09 -5.76 -3.39
N GLN A 106 -11.91 -6.11 -3.90
CA GLN A 106 -11.47 -7.49 -4.11
C GLN A 106 -10.60 -8.00 -2.96
N VAL A 107 -10.03 -7.11 -2.14
CA VAL A 107 -9.19 -7.48 -0.99
C VAL A 107 -10.05 -8.16 0.10
N PRO A 108 -9.68 -9.37 0.57
CA PRO A 108 -10.46 -10.12 1.54
C PRO A 108 -10.76 -9.33 2.83
N ILE A 109 -11.95 -9.55 3.39
CA ILE A 109 -12.37 -8.88 4.63
C ILE A 109 -11.48 -9.24 5.83
N HIS A 110 -10.82 -10.40 5.79
CA HIS A 110 -9.90 -10.89 6.81
C HIS A 110 -8.43 -10.74 6.37
N SER A 111 -8.14 -9.92 5.36
CA SER A 111 -6.77 -9.65 4.96
C SER A 111 -6.02 -8.92 6.09
N PRO A 112 -4.73 -9.24 6.34
CA PRO A 112 -3.88 -8.40 7.16
C PRO A 112 -3.78 -6.95 6.66
N LEU A 113 -3.87 -6.72 5.33
CA LEU A 113 -3.91 -5.36 4.77
C LEU A 113 -5.15 -4.60 5.21
N ARG A 114 -6.31 -5.27 5.24
CA ARG A 114 -7.57 -4.66 5.73
C ARG A 114 -7.44 -4.29 7.20
N THR A 115 -6.90 -5.20 8.01
CA THR A 115 -6.66 -4.99 9.44
C THR A 115 -5.74 -3.80 9.68
N LEU A 116 -4.68 -3.65 8.88
CA LEU A 116 -3.76 -2.51 8.96
C LEU A 116 -4.45 -1.21 8.53
N TYR A 117 -5.13 -1.22 7.39
CA TYR A 117 -5.76 -0.03 6.79
C TYR A 117 -6.90 0.53 7.68
N ASP A 118 -7.72 -0.35 8.25
CA ASP A 118 -8.86 0.03 9.07
C ASP A 118 -8.49 0.33 10.53
N SER A 119 -7.24 0.11 10.93
CA SER A 119 -6.79 0.33 12.30
C SER A 119 -6.73 1.82 12.67
N GLU A 120 -7.57 2.24 13.61
CA GLU A 120 -7.52 3.59 14.18
C GLU A 120 -6.18 3.88 14.87
N GLN A 121 -5.59 2.91 15.58
CA GLN A 121 -4.27 3.06 16.20
C GLN A 121 -3.18 3.37 15.17
N PHE A 122 -3.25 2.73 14.00
CA PHE A 122 -2.30 2.97 12.93
C PHE A 122 -2.54 4.31 12.24
N LYS A 123 -3.81 4.68 11.99
CA LYS A 123 -4.15 6.02 11.48
C LYS A 123 -3.70 7.13 12.41
N ASP A 124 -3.91 6.98 13.72
CA ASP A 124 -3.48 7.95 14.74
C ASP A 124 -1.97 8.12 14.75
N PHE A 125 -1.22 7.02 14.60
CA PHE A 125 0.23 7.05 14.44
C PHE A 125 0.62 7.84 13.18
N LEU A 126 0.00 7.55 12.03
CA LEU A 126 0.28 8.27 10.79
C LEU A 126 -0.07 9.76 10.88
N CYS A 127 -1.23 10.12 11.44
CA CYS A 127 -1.63 11.50 11.71
C CYS A 127 -0.57 12.24 12.53
N SER A 128 -0.09 11.61 13.61
CA SER A 128 0.94 12.20 14.47
C SER A 128 2.28 12.41 13.74
N VAL A 129 2.70 11.45 12.91
CA VAL A 129 3.97 11.54 12.18
C VAL A 129 3.89 12.53 11.01
N LEU A 130 2.76 12.56 10.30
CA LEU A 130 2.54 13.41 9.13
C LEU A 130 2.10 14.84 9.49
N ASP A 131 1.85 15.13 10.78
CA ASP A 131 1.26 16.39 11.25
C ASP A 131 -0.13 16.67 10.62
N GLU A 132 -0.92 15.62 10.49
CA GLU A 132 -2.27 15.67 9.92
C GLU A 132 -3.34 15.49 10.99
N LYS A 133 -4.47 16.17 10.82
CA LYS A 133 -5.58 16.09 11.79
C LYS A 133 -6.35 14.78 11.73
N ALA A 134 -6.46 14.23 10.52
CA ALA A 134 -7.22 13.01 10.25
C ALA A 134 -6.83 12.43 8.90
N LEU A 135 -6.95 11.11 8.78
CA LEU A 135 -6.88 10.38 7.51
C LEU A 135 -8.26 9.85 7.16
N TYR A 136 -8.69 10.10 5.93
CA TYR A 136 -10.00 9.68 5.42
C TYR A 136 -9.82 8.63 4.32
N LYS A 137 -10.73 7.65 4.31
CA LYS A 137 -10.84 6.71 3.19
C LYS A 137 -11.21 7.49 1.92
N TYR A 138 -10.71 7.05 0.77
CA TYR A 138 -11.25 7.50 -0.51
C TYR A 138 -12.75 7.17 -0.61
N ASP A 139 -13.51 8.10 -1.19
CA ASP A 139 -14.94 7.87 -1.49
C ASP A 139 -15.13 6.83 -2.61
N ASP A 140 -14.11 6.63 -3.43
CA ASP A 140 -14.04 5.54 -4.39
C ASP A 140 -13.77 4.19 -3.71
N ASN A 141 -14.70 3.26 -3.92
CA ASN A 141 -14.67 1.89 -3.41
C ASN A 141 -13.57 1.01 -4.03
N LEU A 142 -12.81 1.50 -5.01
CA LEU A 142 -11.70 0.77 -5.63
C LEU A 142 -10.33 1.22 -5.11
N SER A 143 -10.19 2.46 -4.63
CA SER A 143 -8.89 3.13 -4.53
C SER A 143 -8.09 2.88 -3.25
N SER A 144 -8.70 2.36 -2.18
CA SER A 144 -8.09 2.38 -0.85
C SER A 144 -6.92 1.40 -0.68
N ILE A 145 -7.14 0.11 -0.92
CA ILE A 145 -6.08 -0.92 -0.94
C ILE A 145 -5.93 -1.40 -2.38
N ASN A 146 -4.71 -1.32 -2.93
CA ASN A 146 -4.38 -1.84 -4.26
C ASN A 146 -3.22 -2.83 -4.16
N ILE A 147 -3.38 -4.01 -4.76
CA ILE A 147 -2.30 -5.00 -4.90
C ILE A 147 -1.89 -5.02 -6.36
N HIS A 148 -0.62 -4.69 -6.61
CA HIS A 148 -0.07 -4.65 -7.96
C HIS A 148 0.74 -5.91 -8.26
N TYR A 149 0.51 -6.46 -9.46
CA TYR A 149 1.24 -7.59 -10.00
C TYR A 149 2.16 -7.08 -11.11
N ALA A 150 3.45 -7.37 -10.99
CA ALA A 150 4.42 -7.18 -12.05
C ALA A 150 4.59 -8.53 -12.75
N ASN A 151 4.15 -8.61 -14.00
CA ASN A 151 4.43 -9.75 -14.87
C ASN A 151 5.55 -9.28 -15.81
N GLU A 152 6.76 -9.80 -15.60
CA GLU A 152 7.93 -9.51 -16.46
C GLU A 152 7.76 -10.11 -17.86
#